data_AF-A0A0D1WND0-F1
#
_entry.id   AF-A0A0D1WND0-F1
#
_cell.length_a   1.000
_cell.length_b   1.000
_cell.length_c   1.000
_cell.angle_alpha   90.00
_cell.angle_beta   90.00
_cell.angle_gamma   90.00
#
_symmetry.space_group_name_H-M   'P 1'
#
loop_
_entity.id
_entity.type
_entity.pdbx_description
1 polymer ?
#
loop_
_entity_poly.entity_id
_entity_poly.type
_entity_poly.pdbx_seq_one_letter_code
_entity_poly.pdbx_strand_id
1 'polypeptide(L)' 'MMLFIIHHLSPLRVLDRKTIEKALQHFGTTVNGKKQAACTLGISLAILYNKIRKYHLLKE' A
#
# COMPACT_ATOMS: atom_id res chain seq x y z
N MET A 1 -1.63 -16.15 -20.26
CA MET A 1 -1.75 -15.99 -18.80
C MET A 1 -0.58 -15.14 -18.32
N MET A 2 -0.92 -13.90 -17.94
CA MET A 2 -0.17 -12.83 -17.29
C MET A 2 1.35 -12.69 -17.54
N LEU A 3 1.65 -11.81 -18.50
CA LEU A 3 2.94 -11.18 -18.74
C LEU A 3 3.33 -10.32 -17.51
N PHE A 4 4.35 -10.73 -16.75
CA PHE A 4 4.98 -9.90 -15.72
C PHE A 4 5.91 -8.87 -16.39
N ILE A 5 5.33 -7.87 -17.03
CA ILE A 5 5.99 -6.61 -17.40
C ILE A 5 5.15 -5.57 -16.67
N ILE A 6 5.70 -4.69 -15.83
CA ILE A 6 6.28 -3.38 -16.19
C ILE A 6 6.85 -2.88 -14.84
N HIS A 7 8.14 -2.55 -14.75
CA HIS A 7 8.71 -1.22 -15.04
C HIS A 7 8.11 -0.09 -14.19
N HIS A 8 8.95 0.88 -13.84
CA HIS A 8 8.64 2.13 -13.15
C HIS A 8 8.38 2.09 -11.63
N LEU A 9 9.48 2.30 -10.90
CA LEU A 9 9.54 3.45 -9.99
C LEU A 9 9.02 4.69 -10.74
N SER A 10 7.71 4.93 -10.75
CA SER A 10 7.17 6.22 -11.19
C SER A 10 7.57 7.26 -10.15
N PRO A 11 8.27 8.35 -10.50
CA PRO A 11 8.53 9.44 -9.57
C PRO A 11 7.28 10.35 -9.38
N LEU A 12 6.06 9.85 -9.61
CA LEU A 12 4.84 10.66 -9.74
C LEU A 12 3.68 10.24 -8.83
N ARG A 13 3.86 9.25 -7.96
CA ARG A 13 2.90 8.99 -6.86
C ARG A 13 3.61 9.21 -5.54
N VAL A 14 3.62 10.46 -5.10
CA VAL A 14 3.73 10.74 -3.66
C VAL A 14 2.53 10.06 -3.03
N LEU A 15 2.70 8.80 -2.63
CA LEU A 15 1.66 8.07 -1.91
C LEU A 15 1.62 8.72 -0.52
N ASP A 16 0.74 9.72 -0.43
CA ASP A 16 0.55 10.49 0.78
C ASP A 16 0.15 9.56 1.91
N ARG A 17 0.69 9.85 3.10
CA ARG A 17 0.34 9.15 4.33
C ARG A 17 -1.18 9.01 4.47
N LYS A 18 -1.93 10.07 4.14
CA LYS A 18 -3.40 10.10 4.19
C LYS A 18 -4.06 9.09 3.27
N THR A 19 -3.51 8.86 2.07
CA THR A 19 -4.07 7.90 1.12
C THR A 19 -3.91 6.47 1.63
N ILE A 20 -2.75 6.17 2.22
CA ILE A 20 -2.47 4.87 2.84
C ILE A 20 -3.36 4.66 4.07
N GLU A 21 -3.50 5.69 4.90
CA GLU A 21 -4.35 5.65 6.10
C GLU A 21 -5.82 5.41 5.73
N LYS A 22 -6.36 6.13 4.74
CA LYS A 22 -7.72 5.90 4.22
C LYS A 22 -7.91 4.49 3.69
N ALA A 23 -6.94 3.96 2.93
CA ALA A 23 -7.02 2.59 2.43
C ALA A 23 -7.03 1.58 3.60
N LEU A 24 -6.19 1.77 4.61
CA LEU A 24 -6.15 0.91 5.80
C LEU A 24 -7.41 1.03 6.67
N GLN A 25 -8.01 2.23 6.77
CA GLN A 25 -9.29 2.42 7.45
C GLN A 25 -10.45 1.75 6.70
N HIS A 26 -10.42 1.79 5.36
CA HIS A 26 -11.48 1.22 4.53
C HIS A 26 -11.43 -0.31 4.45
N PHE A 27 -10.23 -0.88 4.24
CA PHE A 27 -10.05 -2.33 4.09
C PHE A 27 -9.69 -3.05 5.40
N GLY A 28 -9.32 -2.29 6.44
CA GLY A 28 -8.90 -2.82 7.74
C GLY A 28 -7.41 -3.17 7.81
N THR A 29 -6.95 -3.43 9.05
CA THR A 29 -5.54 -3.73 9.38
C THR A 29 -5.22 -5.23 9.39
N THR A 30 -6.19 -6.08 9.05
CA THR A 30 -5.99 -7.52 8.90
C THR A 30 -5.04 -7.83 7.73
N VAL A 31 -4.50 -9.04 7.68
CA VAL A 31 -3.64 -9.48 6.57
C VAL A 31 -4.36 -9.36 5.22
N ASN A 32 -5.65 -9.69 5.18
CA ASN A 32 -6.47 -9.56 3.97
C ASN A 32 -6.74 -8.09 3.62
N GLY A 33 -7.06 -7.27 4.61
CA GLY A 33 -7.27 -5.83 4.44
C GLY A 33 -6.03 -5.11 3.89
N LYS A 34 -4.85 -5.45 4.40
CA LYS A 34 -3.56 -4.94 3.88
C LYS A 34 -3.28 -5.38 2.45
N LYS A 35 -3.64 -6.63 2.07
CA LYS A 35 -3.53 -7.09 0.67
C LYS A 35 -4.44 -6.29 -0.25
N GLN A 36 -5.69 -6.05 0.16
CA GLN A 36 -6.63 -5.24 -0.61
C GLN A 36 -6.16 -3.79 -0.73
N ALA A 37 -5.71 -3.18 0.38
CA ALA A 37 -5.15 -1.84 0.37
C ALA A 37 -3.95 -1.72 -0.58
N ALA A 38 -3.01 -2.68 -0.56
CA ALA A 38 -1.86 -2.68 -1.46
C ALA A 38 -2.29 -2.78 -2.94
N CYS A 39 -3.25 -3.67 -3.24
CA CYS A 39 -3.82 -3.84 -4.57
C CYS A 39 -4.49 -2.55 -5.07
N THR A 40 -5.33 -1.92 -4.25
CA THR A 40 -6.02 -0.65 -4.60
C THR A 40 -5.03 0.50 -4.77
N LEU A 41 -3.98 0.55 -3.95
CA LEU A 41 -2.92 1.56 -4.07
C LEU A 41 -1.97 1.31 -5.25
N GLY A 42 -2.09 0.16 -5.93
CA GLY A 42 -1.21 -0.23 -7.03
C GLY A 42 0.23 -0.45 -6.61
N ILE A 43 0.45 -0.89 -5.36
CA ILE A 43 1.78 -1.16 -4.79
C ILE A 43 1.88 -2.61 -4.33
N SER A 44 3.10 -3.13 -4.23
CA SER A 44 3.30 -4.43 -3.61
C SER A 44 3.02 -4.38 -2.10
N LEU A 45 2.62 -5.53 -1.54
CA LEU A 45 2.39 -5.66 -0.10
C LEU A 45 3.63 -5.27 0.71
N ALA A 46 4.83 -5.59 0.22
CA ALA A 46 6.09 -5.21 0.85
C ALA A 46 6.29 -3.68 0.93
N ILE A 47 5.95 -2.95 -0.15
CA ILE A 47 6.00 -1.47 -0.16
C ILE A 47 4.99 -0.92 0.85
N LEU A 48 3.79 -1.48 0.92
CA LEU A 48 2.78 -1.08 1.90
C LEU A 48 3.30 -1.26 3.34
N TYR A 49 3.88 -2.42 3.67
CA TYR A 49 4.49 -2.66 4.99
C TYR A 49 5.61 -1.66 5.30
N ASN A 50 6.49 -1.37 4.35
CA ASN A 50 7.54 -0.38 4.52
C ASN A 50 6.97 1.02 4.79
N LYS A 51 5.90 1.41 4.09
CA LYS A 51 5.22 2.70 4.31
C LYS A 51 4.49 2.76 5.66
N ILE A 52 3.83 1.68 6.06
CA ILE A 52 3.18 1.56 7.38
C ILE A 52 4.19 1.75 8.50
N ARG A 53 5.34 1.08 8.41
CA ARG A 53 6.45 1.22 9.38
C ARG A 53 7.03 2.64 9.35
N LYS A 54 7.31 3.18 8.16
CA LYS A 54 7.89 4.53 7.98
C LYS A 54 7.00 5.63 8.56
N TYR A 55 5.69 5.49 8.49
CA TYR A 55 4.73 6.50 8.92
C TYR A 55 4.08 6.19 10.28
N HIS A 56 4.46 5.09 10.93
CA HIS A 56 3.88 4.64 12.20
C HIS A 56 2.33 4.59 12.17
N LEU A 57 1.77 4.05 11.08
CA LEU A 57 0.32 4.05 10.82
C LEU A 57 -0.46 2.98 11.59
N LEU A 58 0.24 2.06 12.26
CA LEU A 58 -0.35 1.13 13.21
C LEU A 58 0.09 1.60 14.60
N LYS A 59 -0.84 2.23 15.32
CA LYS A 59 -0.70 2.50 16.73
C LYS A 59 -1.48 1.38 17.43
N GLU A 60 -0.77 0.61 18.26
CA GLU A 60 -1.37 -0.32 19.24
C GLU A 60 -2.34 0.46 20.15
#